data_AF-A0A8R1HVC9-F1
#
_entry.id   AF-A0A8R1HVC9-F1
#
_cell.length_a   1.000
_cell.length_b   1.000
_cell.length_c   1.000
_cell.angle_alpha   90.00
_cell.angle_beta   90.00
_cell.angle_gamma   90.00
#
_symmetry.space_group_name_H-M   'P 1'
#
loop_
_entity.id
_entity.type
_entity.pdbx_description
1 polymer ?
#
loop_
_entity_poly.entity_id
_entity_poly.type
_entity_poly.pdbx_seq_one_letter_code
_entity_poly.pdbx_strand_id
1 'polypeptide(L)'
;MWPVIWTSRIVQRLTAKINEVQDFEVDNFLDLCHTFGKCRTAGLAGEEEDIWNYCAATKYFFQQFVECDQKITNKGSKCNANWNPFPDTSVAVDEVEREQMKRAACRDFFGVDDCMREEVSSECGVEEWEEFKQAPDPFRSKVRVQNTYNRPC
;
A
#
# COMPACT_ATOMS: atom_id res chain seq x y z
N MET A 1 -31.57 -6.16 1.07
CA MET A 1 -31.49 -7.33 1.97
C MET A 1 -30.95 -8.49 1.16
N TRP A 2 -29.64 -8.76 1.21
CA TRP A 2 -29.08 -10.07 0.89
C TRP A 2 -28.05 -10.44 1.96
N PRO A 3 -28.03 -11.71 2.43
CA PRO A 3 -27.60 -12.06 3.77
C PRO A 3 -26.30 -12.88 3.78
N VAL A 4 -25.52 -12.69 4.84
CA VAL A 4 -24.68 -13.70 5.53
C VAL A 4 -24.14 -14.84 4.67
N ILE A 5 -22.98 -14.67 4.04
CA ILE A 5 -22.15 -15.83 3.66
C ILE A 5 -21.33 -16.18 4.90
N TRP A 6 -21.84 -17.11 5.71
CA TRP A 6 -20.98 -17.98 6.49
C TRP A 6 -20.03 -18.66 5.50
N THR A 7 -18.77 -18.25 5.49
CA THR A 7 -17.74 -18.79 4.59
C THR A 7 -17.73 -20.31 4.74
N SER A 8 -18.16 -21.03 3.70
CA SER A 8 -18.06 -22.49 3.63
C SER A 8 -16.64 -22.93 4.02
N ARG A 9 -16.47 -24.09 4.65
CA ARG A 9 -15.14 -24.66 4.95
C ARG A 9 -14.25 -24.74 3.69
N ILE A 10 -14.86 -24.83 2.51
CA ILE A 10 -14.15 -24.80 1.23
C ILE A 10 -13.60 -23.40 0.96
N VAL A 11 -14.41 -22.35 1.14
CA VAL A 11 -13.99 -20.94 0.99
C VAL A 11 -12.88 -20.62 1.99
N GLN A 12 -13.04 -21.00 3.26
CA GLN A 12 -12.01 -20.79 4.29
C GLN A 12 -10.69 -21.47 3.94
N ARG A 13 -10.73 -22.73 3.45
CA ARG A 13 -9.53 -23.46 3.02
C ARG A 13 -8.87 -22.86 1.78
N LEU A 14 -9.66 -22.37 0.83
CA LEU A 14 -9.14 -21.69 -0.35
C LEU A 14 -8.51 -20.35 0.01
N THR A 15 -9.17 -19.54 0.84
CA THR A 15 -8.61 -18.29 1.37
C THR A 15 -7.31 -18.54 2.13
N ALA A 16 -7.25 -19.55 3.01
CA ALA A 16 -6.02 -19.89 3.71
C ALA A 16 -4.87 -20.27 2.76
N LYS A 17 -5.14 -21.04 1.70
CA LYS A 17 -4.14 -21.38 0.68
C LYS A 17 -3.70 -20.18 -0.16
N ILE A 18 -4.62 -19.28 -0.49
CA ILE A 18 -4.30 -18.04 -1.22
C ILE A 18 -3.37 -17.17 -0.36
N ASN A 19 -3.70 -17.01 0.92
CA ASN A 19 -2.86 -16.28 1.85
C ASN A 19 -1.48 -16.96 1.99
N GLU A 20 -1.42 -18.28 2.13
CA GLU A 20 -0.15 -19.03 2.20
C GLU A 20 0.74 -18.81 0.95
N VAL A 21 0.15 -18.78 -0.25
CA VAL A 21 0.89 -18.51 -1.49
C VAL A 21 1.37 -17.06 -1.55
N GLN A 22 0.52 -16.10 -1.16
CA GLN A 22 0.89 -14.69 -1.12
C GLN A 22 2.00 -14.43 -0.09
N ASP A 23 1.90 -15.02 1.10
CA ASP A 23 2.90 -14.94 2.15
C ASP A 23 4.24 -15.51 1.66
N PHE A 24 4.22 -16.66 0.95
CA PHE A 24 5.42 -17.24 0.35
C PHE A 24 6.08 -16.32 -0.70
N GLU A 25 5.29 -15.64 -1.53
CA GLU A 25 5.82 -14.69 -2.52
C GLU A 25 6.43 -13.44 -1.84
N VAL A 26 5.77 -12.92 -0.81
CA VAL A 26 6.26 -11.79 -0.01
C VAL A 26 7.56 -12.17 0.71
N ASP A 27 7.63 -13.32 1.36
CA ASP A 27 8.81 -13.78 2.07
C ASP A 27 10.01 -13.94 1.12
N ASN A 28 9.79 -14.53 -0.06
CA ASN A 28 10.82 -14.66 -1.07
C ASN A 28 11.32 -13.28 -1.57
N PHE A 29 10.41 -12.32 -1.76
CA PHE A 29 10.79 -10.95 -2.10
C PHE A 29 11.60 -10.29 -0.97
N LEU A 30 11.21 -10.47 0.29
CA LEU A 30 11.93 -9.93 1.43
C LEU A 30 13.31 -10.58 1.60
N ASP A 31 13.48 -11.86 1.28
CA ASP A 31 14.79 -12.52 1.22
C ASP A 31 15.71 -11.92 0.14
N LEU A 32 15.15 -11.59 -1.02
CA LEU A 32 15.86 -10.82 -2.06
C LEU A 32 16.27 -9.44 -1.55
N CYS A 33 15.38 -8.75 -0.83
CA CYS A 33 15.67 -7.48 -0.19
C CYS A 33 16.78 -7.56 0.86
N HIS A 34 16.79 -8.62 1.68
CA HIS A 34 17.87 -8.88 2.62
C HIS A 34 19.21 -9.10 1.91
N THR A 35 19.19 -9.85 0.80
CA THR A 35 20.39 -10.09 -0.02
C THR A 35 20.89 -8.80 -0.67
N PHE A 36 19.99 -8.01 -1.26
CA PHE A 36 20.30 -6.72 -1.84
C PHE A 36 20.87 -5.75 -0.80
N GLY A 37 20.28 -5.68 0.39
CA GLY A 37 20.77 -4.88 1.51
C GLY A 37 22.21 -5.24 1.90
N LYS A 38 22.54 -6.54 1.97
CA LYS A 38 23.92 -7.00 2.20
C LYS A 38 24.87 -6.54 1.10
N CYS A 39 24.50 -6.74 -0.17
CA CYS A 39 25.31 -6.29 -1.31
C CYS A 39 25.54 -4.76 -1.30
N ARG A 40 24.50 -3.98 -0.99
CA ARG A 40 24.58 -2.52 -0.86
C ARG A 40 25.55 -2.10 0.24
N THR A 41 25.43 -2.69 1.44
CA THR A 41 26.36 -2.38 2.55
C THR A 41 27.81 -2.76 2.25
N ALA A 42 28.03 -3.78 1.41
CA ALA A 42 29.35 -4.20 0.95
C ALA A 42 29.90 -3.34 -0.22
N GLY A 43 29.15 -2.35 -0.70
CA GLY A 43 29.54 -1.51 -1.85
C GLY A 43 29.50 -2.26 -3.20
N LEU A 44 28.77 -3.38 -3.27
CA LEU A 44 28.65 -4.24 -4.46
C LEU A 44 27.39 -3.97 -5.29
N ALA A 45 26.50 -3.11 -4.80
CA ALA A 45 25.29 -2.67 -5.50
C ALA A 45 25.33 -1.15 -5.73
N GLY A 46 24.74 -0.69 -6.85
CA GLY A 46 24.61 0.73 -7.16
C GLY A 46 23.59 1.44 -6.25
N GLU A 47 23.45 2.76 -6.45
CA GLU A 47 22.43 3.58 -5.79
C GLU A 47 21.02 3.34 -6.38
N GLU A 48 20.53 2.10 -6.32
CA GLU A 48 19.16 1.76 -6.72
C GLU A 48 18.22 2.03 -5.53
N GLU A 49 18.07 3.32 -5.20
CA GLU A 49 17.21 3.81 -4.12
C GLU A 49 15.76 3.32 -4.27
N ASP A 50 15.30 3.18 -5.52
CA ASP A 50 13.98 2.65 -5.85
C ASP A 50 13.80 1.21 -5.32
N ILE A 51 14.77 0.31 -5.56
CA ILE A 51 14.70 -1.08 -5.06
C ILE A 51 14.63 -1.10 -3.53
N TRP A 52 15.40 -0.24 -2.89
CA TRP A 52 15.35 -0.13 -1.42
C TRP A 52 14.01 0.38 -0.91
N ASN A 53 13.40 1.35 -1.60
CA ASN A 53 12.06 1.84 -1.27
C ASN A 53 11.01 0.74 -1.44
N TYR A 54 11.09 -0.07 -2.49
CA TYR A 54 10.24 -1.26 -2.66
C TYR A 54 10.42 -2.26 -1.52
N CYS A 55 11.65 -2.54 -1.10
CA CYS A 55 11.94 -3.41 0.02
C CYS A 55 11.34 -2.89 1.34
N ALA A 56 11.54 -1.61 1.61
CA ALA A 56 11.05 -0.99 2.83
C ALA A 56 9.52 -0.89 2.86
N ALA A 57 8.90 -0.57 1.71
CA ALA A 57 7.45 -0.56 1.56
C ALA A 57 6.84 -1.95 1.78
N THR A 58 7.41 -2.97 1.14
CA THR A 58 6.91 -4.35 1.24
C THR A 58 6.99 -4.84 2.68
N LYS A 59 8.12 -4.58 3.37
CA LYS A 59 8.25 -4.90 4.78
C LYS A 59 7.19 -4.19 5.64
N TYR A 60 6.98 -2.89 5.41
CA TYR A 60 5.99 -2.14 6.17
C TYR A 60 4.58 -2.69 5.98
N PHE A 61 4.08 -2.72 4.74
CA PHE A 61 2.70 -3.10 4.46
C PHE A 61 2.38 -4.56 4.79
N PHE A 62 3.31 -5.49 4.54
CA PHE A 62 3.04 -6.93 4.68
C PHE A 62 3.52 -7.54 6.01
N GLN A 63 4.40 -6.88 6.77
CA GLN A 63 4.84 -7.40 8.08
C GLN A 63 4.48 -6.50 9.25
N GLN A 64 4.51 -5.17 9.07
CA GLN A 64 4.34 -4.22 10.19
C GLN A 64 2.89 -3.74 10.30
N PHE A 65 2.28 -3.37 9.18
CA PHE A 65 0.93 -2.81 9.11
C PHE A 65 -0.18 -3.87 9.03
N VAL A 66 0.16 -5.16 8.90
CA VAL A 66 -0.78 -6.26 8.64
C VAL A 66 -1.91 -6.37 9.67
N GLU A 67 -1.62 -6.15 10.95
CA GLU A 67 -2.65 -6.20 12.00
C GLU A 67 -3.63 -5.04 11.86
N CYS A 68 -3.14 -3.84 11.52
CA CYS A 68 -3.97 -2.67 11.30
C CYS A 68 -4.84 -2.83 10.05
N ASP A 69 -4.24 -3.29 8.95
CA ASP A 69 -4.95 -3.57 7.70
C ASP A 69 -6.11 -4.55 7.91
N GLN A 70 -5.90 -5.60 8.71
CA GLN A 70 -6.97 -6.54 9.07
C GLN A 70 -8.11 -5.86 9.85
N LYS A 71 -7.81 -4.96 10.79
CA LYS A 71 -8.85 -4.22 11.54
C LYS A 71 -9.68 -3.32 10.62
N ILE A 72 -9.01 -2.55 9.76
CA ILE A 72 -9.65 -1.66 8.77
C ILE A 72 -10.50 -2.48 7.78
N THR A 73 -9.97 -3.60 7.29
CA THR A 73 -10.69 -4.51 6.39
C THR A 73 -11.92 -5.11 7.06
N ASN A 74 -11.80 -5.57 8.30
CA ASN A 74 -12.91 -6.18 9.06
C ASN A 74 -14.02 -5.17 9.39
N LYS A 75 -13.69 -3.89 9.54
CA LYS A 75 -14.69 -2.83 9.71
C LYS A 75 -15.61 -2.68 8.50
N GLY A 76 -15.12 -3.01 7.30
CA GLY A 76 -15.92 -3.01 6.06
C GLY A 76 -16.46 -1.63 5.70
N SER A 77 -15.70 -0.57 5.97
CA SER A 77 -16.13 0.80 5.73
C SER A 77 -16.14 1.15 4.23
N LYS A 78 -16.93 2.17 3.86
CA LYS A 78 -16.92 2.69 2.49
C LYS A 78 -15.60 3.35 2.10
N CYS A 79 -14.87 3.90 3.07
CA CYS A 79 -13.57 4.50 2.81
C CYS A 79 -12.62 3.43 2.29
N ASN A 80 -12.40 2.36 3.07
CA ASN A 80 -11.51 1.27 2.69
C ASN A 80 -11.93 0.60 1.37
N ALA A 81 -13.23 0.34 1.21
CA ALA A 81 -13.74 -0.32 0.00
C ALA A 81 -13.55 0.50 -1.30
N ASN A 82 -13.49 1.83 -1.19
CA ASN A 82 -13.31 2.73 -2.34
C ASN A 82 -11.89 3.30 -2.42
N TRP A 83 -11.02 2.97 -1.48
CA TRP A 83 -9.69 3.52 -1.43
C TRP A 83 -8.82 2.89 -2.52
N ASN A 84 -8.36 3.73 -3.45
CA ASN A 84 -7.47 3.33 -4.53
C ASN A 84 -6.42 4.42 -4.76
N PRO A 85 -5.25 4.33 -4.09
CA PRO A 85 -4.18 5.33 -4.23
C PRO A 85 -3.51 5.30 -5.62
N PHE A 86 -3.64 4.19 -6.37
CA PHE A 86 -2.97 3.99 -7.67
C PHE A 86 -3.98 3.54 -8.75
N PRO A 87 -4.88 4.42 -9.20
CA PRO A 87 -5.84 4.08 -10.24
C PRO A 87 -5.15 3.77 -11.59
N ASP A 88 -5.73 2.84 -12.34
CA ASP A 88 -5.25 2.52 -13.69
C ASP A 88 -5.49 3.71 -14.62
N THR A 89 -4.42 4.39 -15.03
CA THR A 89 -4.48 5.54 -15.94
C THR A 89 -4.42 5.15 -17.41
N SER A 90 -4.22 3.87 -17.74
CA SER A 90 -4.18 3.39 -19.12
C SER A 90 -5.54 3.43 -19.81
N VAL A 91 -6.62 3.51 -19.02
CA VAL A 91 -8.00 3.64 -19.50
C VAL A 91 -8.35 5.04 -20.02
N ALA A 92 -7.49 6.03 -19.79
CA ALA A 92 -7.71 7.39 -20.26
C ALA A 92 -7.71 7.46 -21.79
N VAL A 93 -8.66 8.21 -22.35
CA VAL A 93 -8.87 8.37 -23.80
C VAL A 93 -7.78 9.23 -24.42
N ASP A 94 -7.25 10.20 -23.67
CA ASP A 94 -6.17 11.08 -24.10
C ASP A 94 -5.23 11.48 -22.93
N GLU A 95 -4.20 12.25 -23.26
CA GLU A 95 -3.21 12.70 -22.28
C GLU A 95 -3.77 13.70 -21.27
N VAL A 96 -4.77 14.49 -21.65
CA VAL A 96 -5.40 15.47 -20.75
C VAL A 96 -6.17 14.75 -19.66
N GLU A 97 -6.95 13.74 -20.02
CA GLU A 97 -7.67 12.90 -19.06
C GLU A 97 -6.70 12.12 -18.15
N ARG A 98 -5.63 11.55 -18.73
CA ARG A 98 -4.59 10.83 -17.98
C ARG A 98 -3.97 11.70 -16.89
N GLU A 99 -3.60 12.94 -17.24
CA GLU A 99 -3.02 13.89 -16.29
C GLU A 99 -4.03 14.35 -15.23
N GLN A 100 -5.32 14.47 -15.58
CA GLN A 100 -6.37 14.74 -14.60
C GLN A 100 -6.55 13.58 -13.61
N MET A 101 -6.52 12.34 -14.10
CA MET A 101 -6.59 11.14 -13.25
C MET A 101 -5.41 11.08 -12.28
N LYS A 102 -4.18 11.31 -12.75
CA LYS A 102 -2.99 11.37 -11.87
C LYS A 102 -3.12 12.45 -10.80
N ARG A 103 -3.56 13.66 -11.18
CA ARG A 103 -3.77 14.75 -10.21
C ARG A 103 -4.86 14.44 -9.18
N ALA A 104 -5.95 13.80 -9.60
CA ALA A 104 -7.00 13.38 -8.69
C ALA A 104 -6.50 12.30 -7.72
N ALA A 105 -5.79 11.29 -8.22
CA ALA A 105 -5.15 10.26 -7.40
C ALA A 105 -4.20 10.87 -6.36
N CYS A 106 -3.37 11.83 -6.77
CA CYS A 106 -2.48 12.56 -5.88
C CYS A 106 -3.20 13.32 -4.76
N ARG A 107 -4.26 14.05 -5.12
CA ARG A 107 -5.04 14.84 -4.15
C ARG A 107 -5.72 13.93 -3.12
N ASP A 108 -6.27 12.83 -3.62
CA ASP A 108 -7.12 11.89 -2.88
C ASP A 108 -6.34 10.62 -2.50
N PHE A 109 -5.00 10.72 -2.36
CA PHE A 109 -4.12 9.56 -2.12
C PHE A 109 -4.53 8.76 -0.89
N PHE A 110 -4.92 9.45 0.19
CA PHE A 110 -5.43 8.83 1.42
C PHE A 110 -6.97 8.71 1.42
N GLY A 111 -7.56 8.66 0.23
CA GLY A 111 -9.00 8.67 0.02
C GLY A 111 -9.58 10.07 -0.06
N VAL A 112 -10.81 10.14 -0.57
CA VAL A 112 -11.61 11.37 -0.62
C VAL A 112 -11.77 11.91 0.80
N ASP A 113 -11.57 13.22 0.96
CA ASP A 113 -11.60 13.92 2.25
C ASP A 113 -10.63 13.35 3.31
N ASP A 114 -9.54 12.70 2.88
CA ASP A 114 -8.52 12.11 3.77
C ASP A 114 -9.10 10.99 4.66
N CYS A 115 -10.12 10.27 4.17
CA CYS A 115 -10.86 9.32 5.01
C CYS A 115 -9.99 8.21 5.62
N MET A 116 -8.89 7.79 4.97
CA MET A 116 -7.98 6.77 5.53
C MET A 116 -7.29 7.26 6.80
N ARG A 117 -7.11 8.57 6.97
CA ARG A 117 -6.62 9.14 8.23
C ARG A 117 -7.51 8.74 9.40
N GLU A 118 -8.82 8.91 9.22
CA GLU A 118 -9.80 8.60 10.25
C GLU A 118 -9.86 7.09 10.49
N GLU A 119 -9.87 6.29 9.42
CA GLU A 119 -9.88 4.82 9.52
C GLU A 119 -8.68 4.27 10.29
N VAL A 120 -7.46 4.64 9.89
CA VAL A 120 -6.23 4.16 10.55
C VAL A 120 -6.17 4.68 11.98
N SER A 121 -6.45 5.97 12.20
CA SER A 121 -6.40 6.55 13.54
C SER A 121 -7.42 5.94 14.49
N SER A 122 -8.62 5.57 14.01
CA SER A 122 -9.68 5.00 14.84
C SER A 122 -9.44 3.55 15.20
N GLU A 123 -8.97 2.74 14.24
CA GLU A 123 -8.80 1.30 14.43
C GLU A 123 -7.44 0.93 15.03
N CYS A 124 -6.41 1.72 14.76
CA CYS A 124 -5.02 1.38 15.06
C CYS A 124 -4.29 2.44 15.89
N GLY A 125 -4.83 3.65 15.96
CA GLY A 125 -4.28 4.74 16.75
C GLY A 125 -3.54 5.79 15.91
N VAL A 126 -3.35 6.96 16.51
CA VAL A 126 -2.74 8.11 15.83
C VAL A 126 -1.27 7.85 15.47
N GLU A 127 -0.55 7.10 16.28
CA GLU A 127 0.86 6.75 16.01
C GLU A 127 0.98 5.90 14.74
N GLU A 128 0.13 4.87 14.59
CA GLU A 128 0.07 4.05 13.38
C GLU A 128 -0.20 4.90 12.13
N TRP A 129 -1.07 5.91 12.24
CA TRP A 129 -1.32 6.84 11.15
C TRP A 129 -0.10 7.70 10.80
N GLU A 130 0.67 8.14 11.79
CA GLU A 130 1.91 8.88 11.55
C GLU A 130 2.95 8.04 10.80
N GLU A 131 3.04 6.74 11.13
CA GLU A 131 3.90 5.80 10.41
C GLU A 131 3.38 5.53 8.99
N PHE A 132 2.07 5.28 8.84
CA PHE A 132 1.43 4.98 7.56
C PHE A 132 1.62 6.10 6.53
N LYS A 133 1.47 7.36 6.94
CA LYS A 133 1.73 8.52 6.06
C LYS A 133 3.18 8.62 5.60
N GLN A 134 4.10 8.12 6.40
CA GLN A 134 5.54 8.19 6.17
C GLN A 134 6.08 6.90 5.53
N ALA A 135 5.21 5.90 5.32
CA ALA A 135 5.58 4.64 4.74
C ALA A 135 6.36 4.87 3.42
N PRO A 136 7.47 4.15 3.21
CA PRO A 136 8.20 4.22 1.96
C PRO A 136 7.25 3.93 0.81
N ASP A 137 7.19 4.84 -0.15
CA ASP A 137 6.41 4.64 -1.37
C ASP A 137 7.35 4.09 -2.45
N PRO A 138 7.14 2.84 -2.91
CA PRO A 138 7.95 2.25 -3.96
C PRO A 138 7.88 3.03 -5.28
N PHE A 139 6.80 3.78 -5.48
CA PHE A 139 6.53 4.57 -6.67
C PHE A 139 7.01 6.02 -6.55
N ARG A 140 7.70 6.37 -5.45
CA ARG A 140 8.30 7.69 -5.21
C ARG A 140 9.55 7.95 -6.09
N SER A 141 9.52 7.53 -7.35
CA SER A 141 10.55 7.87 -8.31
C SER A 141 10.26 9.26 -8.89
N LYS A 142 11.02 10.26 -8.40
CA LYS A 142 11.37 11.53 -9.07
C LYS A 142 10.26 12.49 -9.51
N VAL A 143 9.05 12.45 -8.98
CA VAL A 143 8.17 13.63 -9.03
C VAL A 143 8.57 14.53 -7.86
N ARG A 144 9.62 15.34 -8.06
CA ARG A 144 9.94 16.44 -7.13
C ARG A 144 8.95 17.58 -7.41
N VAL A 145 7.66 17.37 -7.18
CA VAL A 145 6.72 18.48 -7.14
C VAL A 145 6.80 19.04 -5.73
N GLN A 146 7.40 20.21 -5.64
CA GLN A 146 7.41 21.01 -4.42
C GLN A 146 5.95 21.20 -3.98
N ASN A 147 5.49 20.49 -2.96
CA ASN A 147 4.24 20.85 -2.33
C ASN A 147 4.36 20.80 -0.81
N THR A 148 3.95 21.89 -0.18
CA THR A 148 4.25 22.30 1.20
C THR A 148 3.43 21.55 2.25
N TYR A 149 2.93 20.37 1.92
CA TYR A 149 2.21 19.46 2.80
C TYR A 149 2.71 18.06 2.50
N ASN A 150 3.14 17.31 3.52
CA ASN A 150 3.56 15.90 3.48
C ASN A 150 2.46 14.95 2.94
N ARG A 151 1.96 15.17 1.72
CA ARG A 151 1.13 14.23 0.99
C ARG A 151 2.01 13.59 -0.08
N PRO A 152 2.04 12.26 -0.18
CA PRO A 152 2.80 11.59 -1.23
C PRO A 152 2.21 11.95 -2.60
N CYS A 153 2.84 12.94 -3.23
CA CYS A 153 3.04 13.19 -4.65
C CYS A 153 4.18 14.23 -4.79
#